data_AF-A0AA40EYJ0-F1
#
_entry.id   AF-A0AA40EYJ0-F1
#
_cell.length_a   1.000
_cell.length_b   1.000
_cell.length_c   1.000
_cell.angle_alpha   90.00
_cell.angle_beta   90.00
_cell.angle_gamma   90.00
#
_symmetry.space_group_name_H-M   'P 1'
#
loop_
_entity.id
_entity.type
_entity.pdbx_description
1 polymer ?
#
loop_
_entity_poly.entity_id
_entity_poly.type
_entity_poly.pdbx_seq_one_letter_code
_entity_poly.pdbx_strand_id
1 'polypeptide(L)'
;QLTWSPCTTTNSEYSFSELPPHCGRNPRGWISVMTADPQPQVVVVTHPTLVAALETSKAAREQAQSLVKLIADAQTAIADGTGTKADFKLPIQKARKPFWTNLALLRGQHRRAHFKARETKALTAETRQEVDSLHLSLQNLRYEEGYLELEIAACEGFEHTYQLLPLIPVEEFLAQHPEHADSDENTLMIARINHERAEREALEQQRLELQKQKTKLTTENKKRREDLANLDQHLEKFIDASLSSFQSIFFSQGSGYLFGDK
;
A
#
# COMPACT_ATOMS: atom_id res chain seq x y z
N GLN A 1 -8.28 -31.26 15.06
CA GLN A 1 -9.44 -30.76 14.31
C GLN A 1 -9.40 -29.25 14.34
N LEU A 2 -9.01 -28.60 13.25
CA LEU A 2 -9.26 -27.17 13.02
C LEU A 2 -9.53 -27.01 11.52
N THR A 3 -10.77 -26.67 11.21
CA THR A 3 -11.28 -26.43 9.86
C THR A 3 -11.22 -24.94 9.56
N TRP A 4 -10.68 -24.58 8.40
CA TRP A 4 -10.72 -23.22 7.87
C TRP A 4 -12.05 -22.98 7.16
N SER A 5 -12.79 -21.97 7.61
CA SER A 5 -13.98 -21.46 6.92
C SER A 5 -13.61 -20.29 5.98
N PRO A 6 -14.31 -20.12 4.85
CA PRO A 6 -14.01 -19.07 3.89
C PRO A 6 -14.65 -17.74 4.29
N CYS A 7 -13.87 -16.66 4.23
CA CYS A 7 -14.38 -15.30 4.40
C CYS A 7 -14.81 -14.76 3.03
N THR A 8 -16.12 -14.68 2.79
CA THR A 8 -16.70 -14.02 1.63
C THR A 8 -16.87 -12.52 1.90
N THR A 9 -16.15 -11.73 1.09
CA THR A 9 -16.40 -10.38 0.57
C THR A 9 -17.42 -9.48 1.28
N THR A 10 -16.93 -8.32 1.76
CA THR A 10 -17.65 -7.05 1.65
C THR A 10 -16.70 -5.97 1.13
N ASN A 11 -17.13 -5.32 0.03
CA ASN A 11 -16.55 -4.10 -0.52
C ASN A 11 -16.31 -3.07 0.59
N SER A 12 -15.10 -2.52 0.64
CA SER A 12 -14.82 -1.25 1.30
C SER A 12 -13.86 -0.47 0.40
N GLU A 13 -14.25 0.77 0.19
CA GLU A 13 -13.76 1.71 -0.81
C GLU A 13 -12.30 2.10 -0.53
N TYR A 14 -11.39 1.76 -1.44
CA TYR A 14 -10.07 2.36 -1.44
C TYR A 14 -10.13 3.65 -2.26
N SER A 15 -10.27 4.76 -1.54
CA SER A 15 -10.29 6.12 -2.08
C SER A 15 -8.93 6.48 -2.66
N PHE A 16 -8.82 6.48 -3.98
CA PHE A 16 -7.71 7.13 -4.70
C PHE A 16 -7.98 8.64 -4.74
N SER A 17 -7.58 9.34 -3.68
CA SER A 17 -7.68 10.79 -3.58
C SER A 17 -6.36 11.35 -3.09
N GLU A 18 -5.40 11.53 -4.00
CA GLU A 18 -4.39 12.59 -3.96
C GLU A 18 -3.58 12.59 -5.28
N LEU A 19 -4.11 13.30 -6.28
CA LEU A 19 -3.33 13.82 -7.41
C LEU A 19 -3.50 15.35 -7.42
N PRO A 20 -2.44 16.11 -7.77
CA PRO A 20 -2.32 17.55 -7.48
C PRO A 20 -3.29 18.42 -8.29
N PRO A 21 -3.64 19.62 -7.79
CA PRO A 21 -4.65 20.46 -8.43
C PRO A 21 -4.05 21.29 -9.58
N HIS A 22 -4.93 21.60 -10.53
CA HIS A 22 -4.82 22.58 -11.63
C HIS A 22 -4.31 22.06 -12.98
N CYS A 23 -5.27 21.73 -13.84
CA CYS A 23 -5.49 22.36 -15.16
C CYS A 23 -6.90 21.98 -15.64
N GLY A 24 -7.83 22.94 -15.61
CA GLY A 24 -9.23 22.69 -15.97
C GLY A 24 -9.40 22.15 -17.39
N ARG A 25 -10.10 21.02 -17.51
CA ARG A 25 -10.78 20.62 -18.75
C ARG A 25 -12.22 20.28 -18.43
N ASN A 26 -13.09 21.13 -18.94
CA ASN A 26 -14.54 21.10 -18.80
C ASN A 26 -15.11 19.74 -19.28
N PRO A 27 -15.89 19.00 -18.47
CA PRO A 27 -16.37 17.66 -18.82
C PRO A 27 -17.60 17.66 -19.76
N ARG A 28 -18.08 18.81 -20.23
CA ARG A 28 -19.17 18.90 -21.21
C ARG A 28 -18.94 20.02 -22.23
N GLY A 29 -17.87 19.88 -23.01
CA GLY A 29 -17.63 20.67 -24.22
C GLY A 29 -17.92 19.87 -25.47
N TRP A 30 -19.19 19.63 -25.79
CA TRP A 30 -19.56 19.21 -27.14
C TRP A 30 -19.39 20.44 -28.03
N ILE A 31 -18.18 20.60 -28.59
CA ILE A 31 -17.99 21.47 -29.75
C ILE A 31 -18.84 20.83 -30.84
N SER A 32 -19.91 21.52 -31.21
CA SER A 32 -20.64 21.27 -32.44
C SER A 32 -19.65 21.50 -33.59
N VAL A 33 -18.94 20.44 -33.98
CA VAL A 33 -18.19 20.43 -35.23
C VAL A 33 -19.26 20.42 -36.30
N MET A 34 -19.43 21.60 -36.89
CA MET A 34 -20.18 21.82 -38.11
C MET A 34 -19.95 20.65 -39.06
N THR A 35 -21.06 20.05 -39.50
CA THR A 35 -21.16 19.17 -40.66
C THR A 35 -20.30 19.69 -41.80
N ALA A 36 -19.11 19.11 -41.96
CA ALA A 36 -18.39 19.17 -43.21
C ALA A 36 -19.17 18.30 -44.20
N ASP A 37 -19.56 18.89 -45.33
CA ASP A 37 -20.12 18.19 -46.47
C ASP A 37 -19.31 16.90 -46.76
N PRO A 38 -19.97 15.76 -47.01
CA PRO A 38 -19.27 14.61 -47.53
C PRO A 38 -18.95 14.89 -49.00
N GLN A 39 -17.85 15.61 -49.26
CA GLN A 39 -17.15 15.51 -50.54
C GLN A 39 -16.93 14.02 -50.82
N PRO A 40 -17.21 13.51 -52.03
CA PRO A 40 -16.92 12.13 -52.37
C PRO A 40 -15.42 11.96 -52.26
N GLN A 41 -14.97 11.39 -51.14
CA GLN A 41 -13.58 11.02 -50.96
C GLN A 41 -13.28 9.98 -52.03
N VAL A 42 -12.61 10.40 -53.10
CA VAL A 42 -11.98 9.47 -54.03
C VAL A 42 -10.89 8.81 -53.21
N VAL A 43 -11.21 7.67 -52.61
CA VAL A 43 -10.28 6.85 -51.86
C VAL A 43 -9.23 6.38 -52.87
N VAL A 44 -8.14 7.12 -52.98
CA VAL A 44 -6.98 6.72 -53.78
C VAL A 44 -6.33 5.59 -53.01
N VAL A 45 -6.63 4.36 -53.44
CA VAL A 45 -5.99 3.15 -52.92
C VAL A 45 -4.50 3.24 -53.27
N THR A 46 -3.63 3.36 -52.26
CA THR A 46 -2.18 3.52 -52.46
C THR A 46 -1.40 2.21 -52.42
N HIS A 47 -1.91 1.19 -51.74
CA HIS A 47 -1.17 -0.06 -51.53
C HIS A 47 -1.12 -0.90 -52.84
N PRO A 48 0.06 -1.34 -53.30
CA PRO A 48 0.25 -1.94 -54.62
C PRO A 48 -0.59 -3.20 -54.85
N THR A 49 -0.77 -4.04 -53.82
CA THR A 49 -1.62 -5.24 -53.94
C THR A 49 -3.10 -4.91 -54.05
N LEU A 50 -3.55 -3.82 -53.44
CA LEU A 50 -4.94 -3.37 -53.50
C LEU A 50 -5.21 -2.65 -54.83
N VAL A 51 -4.23 -1.90 -55.34
CA VAL A 51 -4.28 -1.34 -56.71
C VAL A 51 -4.41 -2.44 -57.74
N ALA A 52 -3.57 -3.49 -57.67
CA ALA A 52 -3.67 -4.63 -58.59
C ALA A 52 -5.01 -5.37 -58.49
N ALA A 53 -5.59 -5.49 -57.30
CA ALA A 53 -6.93 -6.06 -57.12
C ALA A 53 -8.03 -5.16 -57.69
N LEU A 54 -7.90 -3.85 -57.53
CA LEU A 54 -8.81 -2.86 -58.09
C LEU A 54 -8.78 -2.91 -59.63
N GLU A 55 -7.59 -2.91 -60.24
CA GLU A 55 -7.41 -2.98 -61.69
C GLU A 55 -7.99 -4.27 -62.28
N THR A 56 -7.68 -5.42 -61.67
CA THR A 56 -8.23 -6.71 -62.12
C THR A 56 -9.75 -6.78 -61.95
N SER A 57 -10.31 -6.19 -60.89
CA SER A 57 -11.77 -6.11 -60.72
C SER A 57 -12.43 -5.18 -61.75
N LYS A 58 -11.81 -4.05 -62.09
CA LYS A 58 -12.27 -3.14 -63.15
C LYS A 58 -12.27 -3.84 -64.51
N ALA A 59 -11.17 -4.49 -64.86
CA ALA A 59 -11.04 -5.25 -66.10
C ALA A 59 -12.05 -6.41 -66.17
N ALA A 60 -12.25 -7.15 -65.07
CA ALA A 60 -13.26 -8.22 -65.02
C ALA A 60 -14.69 -7.68 -65.22
N ARG A 61 -15.01 -6.52 -64.62
CA ARG A 61 -16.30 -5.85 -64.75
C ARG A 61 -16.55 -5.37 -66.18
N GLU A 62 -15.57 -4.73 -66.80
CA GLU A 62 -15.68 -4.25 -68.19
C GLU A 62 -15.86 -5.43 -69.16
N GLN A 63 -15.12 -6.52 -68.95
CA GLN A 63 -15.27 -7.74 -69.75
C GLN A 63 -16.62 -8.41 -69.54
N ALA A 64 -17.13 -8.47 -68.30
CA ALA A 64 -18.48 -8.97 -68.02
C ALA A 64 -19.55 -8.13 -68.70
N GLN A 65 -19.44 -6.80 -68.63
CA GLN A 65 -20.36 -5.87 -69.32
C GLN A 65 -20.31 -6.05 -70.83
N SER A 66 -19.12 -6.22 -71.41
CA SER A 66 -18.97 -6.48 -72.85
C SER A 66 -19.62 -7.81 -73.26
N LEU A 67 -19.48 -8.86 -72.45
CA LEU A 67 -20.10 -10.17 -72.68
C LEU A 67 -21.63 -10.11 -72.56
N VAL A 68 -22.17 -9.37 -71.59
CA VAL A 68 -23.62 -9.15 -71.46
C VAL A 68 -24.18 -8.42 -72.69
N LYS A 69 -23.49 -7.37 -73.18
CA LYS A 69 -23.88 -6.66 -74.41
C LYS A 69 -23.88 -7.60 -75.62
N LEU A 70 -22.81 -8.37 -75.83
CA LEU A 70 -22.73 -9.34 -76.92
C LEU A 70 -23.83 -10.41 -76.87
N ILE A 71 -24.23 -10.84 -75.67
CA ILE A 71 -25.33 -11.79 -75.51
C ILE A 71 -26.68 -11.12 -75.83
N ALA A 72 -26.89 -9.88 -75.38
CA ALA A 72 -28.09 -9.12 -75.69
C ALA A 72 -28.22 -8.87 -77.21
N ASP A 73 -27.15 -8.45 -77.86
CA ASP A 73 -27.10 -8.20 -79.31
C ASP A 73 -27.36 -9.50 -80.10
N ALA A 74 -26.79 -10.63 -79.65
CA ALA A 74 -27.06 -11.95 -80.22
C ALA A 74 -28.53 -12.36 -80.06
N GLN A 75 -29.15 -12.08 -78.91
CA GLN A 75 -30.56 -12.35 -78.69
C GLN A 75 -31.47 -11.52 -79.60
N THR A 76 -31.15 -10.23 -79.80
CA THR A 76 -31.90 -9.36 -80.71
C THR A 76 -31.75 -9.80 -82.18
N ALA A 77 -30.54 -10.13 -82.63
CA ALA A 77 -30.30 -10.57 -84.00
C ALA A 77 -30.97 -11.93 -84.32
N ILE A 78 -31.07 -12.83 -83.32
CA ILE A 78 -31.80 -14.09 -83.46
C ILE A 78 -33.31 -13.83 -83.53
N ALA A 79 -33.84 -12.88 -82.77
CA ALA A 79 -35.26 -12.52 -82.79
C ALA A 79 -35.66 -11.86 -84.12
N ASP A 80 -34.80 -11.00 -84.68
CA ASP A 80 -35.02 -10.31 -85.95
C ASP A 80 -34.73 -11.18 -87.19
N GLY A 81 -34.26 -12.42 -87.00
CA GLY A 81 -33.94 -13.37 -88.07
C GLY A 81 -32.69 -13.00 -88.89
N THR A 82 -31.93 -11.99 -88.47
CA THR A 82 -30.75 -11.46 -89.18
C THR A 82 -29.46 -12.23 -88.88
N GLY A 83 -29.45 -13.12 -87.88
CA GLY A 83 -28.29 -13.94 -87.54
C GLY A 83 -28.65 -15.30 -86.94
N THR A 84 -27.74 -16.27 -87.07
CA THR A 84 -27.93 -17.60 -86.51
C THR A 84 -27.14 -17.79 -85.22
N LYS A 85 -27.53 -18.77 -84.40
CA LYS A 85 -26.80 -19.13 -83.15
C LYS A 85 -25.33 -19.50 -83.39
N ALA A 86 -24.97 -19.94 -84.60
CA ALA A 86 -23.61 -20.33 -84.95
C ALA A 86 -22.68 -19.11 -85.05
N ASP A 87 -23.19 -17.98 -85.57
CA ASP A 87 -22.42 -16.76 -85.83
C ASP A 87 -21.91 -16.12 -84.54
N PHE A 88 -22.72 -16.17 -83.48
CA PHE A 88 -22.40 -15.59 -82.17
C PHE A 88 -21.66 -16.54 -81.22
N LYS A 89 -21.55 -17.83 -81.55
CA LYS A 89 -20.91 -18.84 -80.66
C LYS A 89 -19.42 -18.57 -80.44
N LEU A 90 -18.69 -18.28 -81.52
CA LEU A 90 -17.25 -17.99 -81.47
C LEU A 90 -16.91 -16.66 -80.75
N PRO A 91 -17.57 -15.51 -81.03
CA PRO A 91 -17.26 -14.26 -80.33
C PRO A 91 -17.59 -14.32 -78.84
N ILE A 92 -18.69 -14.99 -78.45
CA ILE A 92 -19.02 -15.20 -77.03
C ILE A 92 -17.94 -16.05 -76.34
N GLN A 93 -17.46 -17.13 -76.97
CA GLN A 93 -16.38 -17.94 -76.40
C GLN A 93 -15.06 -17.18 -76.28
N LYS A 94 -14.73 -16.32 -77.25
CA LYS A 94 -13.53 -15.47 -77.20
C LYS A 94 -13.62 -14.45 -76.07
N ALA A 95 -14.75 -13.76 -75.91
CA ALA A 95 -14.98 -12.79 -74.84
C ALA A 95 -15.04 -13.44 -73.44
N ARG A 96 -15.51 -14.68 -73.37
CA ARG A 96 -15.62 -15.45 -72.12
C ARG A 96 -14.24 -15.80 -71.53
N LYS A 97 -13.24 -16.12 -72.34
CA LYS A 97 -11.89 -16.52 -71.86
C LYS A 97 -11.22 -15.48 -70.94
N PRO A 98 -11.02 -14.22 -71.34
CA PRO A 98 -10.34 -13.23 -70.50
C PRO A 98 -11.14 -12.89 -69.23
N PHE A 99 -12.47 -12.95 -69.30
CA PHE A 99 -13.32 -12.79 -68.11
C PHE A 99 -13.02 -13.86 -67.05
N TRP A 100 -12.98 -15.15 -67.44
CA TRP A 100 -12.68 -16.23 -66.49
C TRP A 100 -11.26 -16.16 -65.92
N THR A 101 -10.27 -15.73 -66.70
CA THR A 101 -8.89 -15.57 -66.21
C THR A 101 -8.81 -14.47 -65.15
N ASN A 102 -9.42 -13.31 -65.41
CA ASN A 102 -9.46 -12.20 -64.45
C ASN A 102 -10.24 -12.58 -63.18
N LEU A 103 -11.33 -13.33 -63.34
CA LEU A 103 -12.11 -13.82 -62.20
C LEU A 103 -11.33 -14.83 -61.34
N ALA A 104 -10.55 -15.72 -61.96
CA ALA A 104 -9.67 -16.64 -61.23
C ALA A 104 -8.57 -15.89 -60.48
N LEU A 105 -7.97 -14.86 -61.10
CA LEU A 105 -6.97 -14.01 -60.48
C LEU A 105 -7.54 -13.25 -59.27
N LEU A 106 -8.72 -12.64 -59.41
CA LEU A 106 -9.40 -11.93 -58.32
C LEU A 106 -9.71 -12.86 -57.14
N ARG A 107 -10.19 -14.08 -57.39
CA ARG A 107 -10.38 -15.11 -56.34
C ARG A 107 -9.06 -15.50 -55.66
N GLY A 108 -7.96 -15.54 -56.40
CA GLY A 108 -6.62 -15.77 -55.86
C GLY A 108 -6.17 -14.63 -54.94
N GLN A 109 -6.30 -13.39 -55.40
CA GLN A 109 -5.96 -12.19 -54.64
C GLN A 109 -6.80 -12.05 -53.37
N HIS A 110 -8.11 -12.32 -53.45
CA HIS A 110 -9.01 -12.33 -52.30
C HIS A 110 -8.55 -13.34 -51.23
N ARG A 111 -8.25 -14.57 -51.63
CA ARG A 111 -7.72 -15.60 -50.71
C ARG A 111 -6.42 -15.14 -50.05
N ARG A 112 -5.48 -14.59 -50.82
CA ARG A 112 -4.21 -14.05 -50.29
C ARG A 112 -4.44 -12.92 -49.28
N ALA A 113 -5.37 -12.01 -49.55
CA ALA A 113 -5.70 -10.93 -48.62
C ALA A 113 -6.28 -11.47 -47.30
N HIS A 114 -7.16 -12.47 -47.37
CA HIS A 114 -7.69 -13.14 -46.18
C HIS A 114 -6.59 -13.85 -45.36
N PHE A 115 -5.68 -14.55 -46.03
CA PHE A 115 -4.55 -15.19 -45.34
C PHE A 115 -3.64 -14.16 -44.66
N LYS A 116 -3.28 -13.08 -45.35
CA LYS A 116 -2.49 -11.99 -44.76
C LYS A 116 -3.19 -11.37 -43.56
N ALA A 117 -4.49 -11.08 -43.66
CA ALA A 117 -5.25 -10.52 -42.54
C ALA A 117 -5.30 -11.46 -41.33
N ARG A 118 -5.34 -12.78 -41.55
CA ARG A 118 -5.27 -13.79 -40.49
C ARG A 118 -3.88 -13.87 -39.87
N GLU A 119 -2.84 -13.85 -40.69
CA GLU A 119 -1.44 -13.84 -40.27
C GLU A 119 -1.14 -12.61 -39.42
N THR A 120 -1.52 -11.41 -39.88
CA THR A 120 -1.32 -10.18 -39.09
C THR A 120 -2.08 -10.24 -37.76
N LYS A 121 -3.29 -10.79 -37.73
CA LYS A 121 -4.04 -10.99 -36.48
C LYS A 121 -3.33 -11.94 -35.53
N ALA A 122 -2.78 -13.05 -36.04
CA ALA A 122 -2.02 -14.00 -35.25
C ALA A 122 -0.76 -13.36 -34.66
N LEU A 123 0.02 -12.67 -35.48
CA LEU A 123 1.22 -11.94 -35.04
C LEU A 123 0.88 -10.89 -33.97
N THR A 124 -0.17 -10.09 -34.18
CA THR A 124 -0.59 -9.09 -33.17
C THR A 124 -1.07 -9.73 -31.87
N ALA A 125 -1.69 -10.91 -31.93
CA ALA A 125 -2.15 -11.63 -30.75
C ALA A 125 -0.97 -12.20 -29.94
N GLU A 126 0.04 -12.74 -30.63
CA GLU A 126 1.29 -13.23 -30.02
C GLU A 126 2.03 -12.09 -29.32
N THR A 127 2.28 -10.98 -30.03
CA THR A 127 2.92 -9.81 -29.41
C THR A 127 2.13 -9.25 -28.23
N ARG A 128 0.79 -9.32 -28.28
CA ARG A 128 -0.06 -8.88 -27.18
C ARG A 128 0.10 -9.80 -25.97
N GLN A 129 0.14 -11.11 -26.18
CA GLN A 129 0.37 -12.08 -25.12
C GLN A 129 1.73 -11.87 -24.44
N GLU A 130 2.78 -11.57 -25.21
CA GLU A 130 4.10 -11.24 -24.66
C GLU A 130 4.05 -9.97 -23.80
N VAL A 131 3.39 -8.92 -24.27
CA VAL A 131 3.18 -7.68 -23.51
C VAL A 131 2.43 -7.95 -22.20
N ASP A 132 1.38 -8.77 -22.24
CA ASP A 132 0.59 -9.12 -21.05
C ASP A 132 1.45 -9.92 -20.03
N SER A 133 2.31 -10.83 -20.52
CA SER A 133 3.25 -11.56 -19.67
C SER A 133 4.28 -10.65 -19.01
N LEU A 134 4.85 -9.69 -19.76
CA LEU A 134 5.80 -8.71 -19.23
C LEU A 134 5.11 -7.76 -18.24
N HIS A 135 3.85 -7.38 -18.50
CA HIS A 135 3.07 -6.55 -17.59
C HIS A 135 2.88 -7.23 -16.24
N LEU A 136 2.56 -8.53 -16.22
CA LEU A 136 2.45 -9.31 -14.99
C LEU A 136 3.80 -9.37 -14.23
N SER A 137 4.90 -9.61 -14.94
CA SER A 137 6.24 -9.62 -14.33
C SER A 137 6.59 -8.27 -13.70
N LEU A 138 6.23 -7.16 -14.36
CA LEU A 138 6.47 -5.82 -13.85
C LEU A 138 5.60 -5.53 -12.61
N GLN A 139 4.35 -5.99 -12.58
CA GLN A 139 3.51 -5.88 -11.40
C GLN A 139 4.14 -6.63 -10.20
N ASN A 140 4.61 -7.86 -10.41
CA ASN A 140 5.27 -8.63 -9.35
C ASN A 140 6.48 -7.87 -8.77
N LEU A 141 7.34 -7.30 -9.62
CA LEU A 141 8.50 -6.53 -9.17
C LEU A 141 8.11 -5.27 -8.39
N ARG A 142 7.03 -4.57 -8.80
CA ARG A 142 6.53 -3.42 -8.04
C ARG A 142 5.96 -3.80 -6.67
N TYR A 143 5.34 -4.98 -6.58
CA TYR A 143 4.91 -5.51 -5.29
C TYR A 143 6.10 -5.82 -4.39
N GLU A 144 7.15 -6.43 -4.93
CA GLU A 144 8.39 -6.69 -4.20
C GLU A 144 9.06 -5.39 -3.74
N GLU A 145 9.18 -4.40 -4.63
CA GLU A 145 9.71 -3.06 -4.31
C GLU A 145 8.96 -2.42 -3.14
N GLY A 146 7.63 -2.29 -3.26
CA GLY A 146 6.82 -1.68 -2.20
C GLY A 146 6.85 -2.49 -0.90
N TYR A 147 6.95 -3.82 -0.96
CA TYR A 147 7.10 -4.65 0.23
C TYR A 147 8.43 -4.39 0.95
N LEU A 148 9.53 -4.31 0.20
CA LEU A 148 10.85 -4.01 0.75
C LEU A 148 10.90 -2.59 1.32
N GLU A 149 10.30 -1.60 0.66
CA GLU A 149 10.21 -0.24 1.20
C GLU A 149 9.48 -0.19 2.54
N LEU A 150 8.37 -0.93 2.67
CA LEU A 150 7.63 -1.03 3.93
C LEU A 150 8.44 -1.72 5.03
N GLU A 151 9.19 -2.78 4.69
CA GLU A 151 10.06 -3.47 5.64
C GLU A 151 11.23 -2.60 6.09
N ILE A 152 11.85 -1.85 5.17
CA ILE A 152 12.89 -0.86 5.48
C ILE A 152 12.32 0.23 6.40
N ALA A 153 11.17 0.82 6.06
CA ALA A 153 10.53 1.83 6.90
C ALA A 153 10.19 1.31 8.30
N ALA A 154 9.79 0.03 8.43
CA ALA A 154 9.56 -0.60 9.71
C ALA A 154 10.85 -0.79 10.52
N CYS A 155 11.96 -1.11 9.85
CA CYS A 155 13.28 -1.23 10.48
C CYS A 155 13.85 0.12 10.91
N GLU A 156 13.70 1.16 10.07
CA GLU A 156 14.15 2.53 10.35
C GLU A 156 13.31 3.20 11.43
N GLY A 157 12.00 2.92 11.47
CA GLY A 157 11.08 3.40 12.49
C GLY A 157 11.17 2.65 13.82
N PHE A 158 12.11 1.72 13.98
CA PHE A 158 12.26 0.98 15.23
C PHE A 158 12.76 1.91 16.34
N GLU A 159 11.86 2.22 17.28
CA GLU A 159 12.20 3.02 18.46
C GLU A 159 13.16 2.27 19.38
N HIS A 160 14.41 2.72 19.43
CA HIS A 160 15.39 2.14 20.32
C HIS A 160 15.20 2.64 21.76
N THR A 161 15.02 1.72 22.71
CA THR A 161 14.77 2.04 24.12
C THR A 161 15.85 2.90 24.79
N TYR A 162 17.11 2.80 24.34
CA TYR A 162 18.20 3.59 24.89
C TYR A 162 18.10 5.08 24.54
N GLN A 163 17.39 5.45 23.45
CA GLN A 163 17.18 6.86 23.09
C GLN A 163 16.23 7.58 24.05
N LEU A 164 15.38 6.83 24.76
CA LEU A 164 14.49 7.36 25.79
C LEU A 164 15.22 7.58 27.13
N LEU A 165 16.44 7.09 27.27
CA LEU A 165 17.21 7.19 28.51
C LEU A 165 17.77 8.62 28.66
N PRO A 166 17.53 9.33 29.78
CA PRO A 166 18.23 10.57 30.05
C PRO A 166 19.69 10.22 30.36
N LEU A 167 20.56 10.44 29.38
CA LEU A 167 22.02 10.27 29.49
C LEU A 167 22.67 11.64 29.68
N ILE A 168 23.75 11.69 30.46
CA ILE A 168 24.67 12.83 30.52
C ILE A 168 25.14 13.21 29.10
N PRO A 169 25.21 14.52 28.74
CA PRO A 169 25.72 14.98 27.44
C PRO A 169 27.12 14.45 27.12
N VAL A 170 27.45 14.33 25.83
CA VAL A 170 28.74 13.78 25.39
C VAL A 170 29.92 14.58 25.94
N GLU A 171 29.82 15.91 25.94
CA GLU A 171 30.88 16.81 26.42
C GLU A 171 31.20 16.59 27.91
N GLU A 172 30.16 16.47 28.74
CA GLU A 172 30.30 16.21 30.17
C GLU A 172 30.85 14.81 30.45
N PHE A 173 30.43 13.82 29.66
CA PHE A 173 30.95 12.46 29.77
C PHE A 173 32.44 12.38 29.41
N LEU A 174 32.87 13.01 28.31
CA LEU A 174 34.27 13.02 27.89
C LEU A 174 35.17 13.80 28.86
N ALA A 175 34.64 14.81 29.55
CA ALA A 175 35.37 15.50 30.60
C ALA A 175 35.68 14.60 31.81
N GLN A 176 34.78 13.66 32.13
CA GLN A 176 34.95 12.69 33.22
C GLN A 176 35.73 11.45 32.78
N HIS A 177 35.56 11.03 31.52
CA HIS A 177 36.18 9.85 30.92
C HIS A 177 36.92 10.20 29.62
N PRO A 178 38.10 10.83 29.72
CA PRO A 178 38.89 11.22 28.53
C PRO A 178 39.40 10.01 27.74
N GLU A 179 39.41 8.81 28.34
CA GLU A 179 39.82 7.55 27.72
C GLU A 179 38.97 7.17 26.50
N HIS A 180 37.75 7.71 26.39
CA HIS A 180 36.81 7.43 25.30
C HIS A 180 36.79 8.50 24.20
N ALA A 181 37.70 9.48 24.21
CA ALA A 181 37.72 10.58 23.24
C ALA A 181 37.93 10.12 21.79
N ASP A 182 38.74 9.08 21.58
CA ASP A 182 39.05 8.53 20.24
C ASP A 182 38.18 7.32 19.87
N SER A 183 37.16 7.01 20.69
CA SER A 183 36.29 5.84 20.47
C SER A 183 35.22 6.10 19.40
N ASP A 184 34.84 5.05 18.67
CA ASP A 184 33.74 5.08 17.70
C ASP A 184 32.40 5.45 18.37
N GLU A 185 31.47 6.10 17.66
CA GLU A 185 30.22 6.63 18.23
C GLU A 185 29.42 5.55 18.97
N ASN A 186 29.32 4.35 18.40
CA ASN A 186 28.61 3.24 19.03
C ASN A 186 29.31 2.77 20.31
N THR A 187 30.64 2.69 20.29
CA THR A 187 31.43 2.30 21.47
C THR A 187 31.35 3.35 22.58
N LEU A 188 31.33 4.65 22.22
CA LEU A 188 31.11 5.75 23.14
C LEU A 188 29.69 5.71 23.74
N MET A 189 28.67 5.40 22.93
CA MET A 189 27.29 5.24 23.41
C MET A 189 27.17 4.10 24.43
N ILE A 190 27.79 2.95 24.15
CA ILE A 190 27.80 1.81 25.09
C ILE A 190 28.49 2.18 26.40
N ALA A 191 29.63 2.88 26.34
CA ALA A 191 30.35 3.35 27.52
C ALA A 191 29.48 4.31 28.36
N ARG A 192 28.78 5.25 27.72
CA ARG A 192 27.85 6.18 28.39
C ARG A 192 26.69 5.46 29.07
N ILE A 193 26.08 4.47 28.42
CA ILE A 193 24.99 3.66 29.02
C ILE A 193 25.50 2.89 30.24
N ASN A 194 26.70 2.32 30.15
CA ASN A 194 27.30 1.57 31.27
C ASN A 194 27.63 2.48 32.46
N HIS A 195 28.10 3.70 32.21
CA HIS A 195 28.33 4.70 33.25
C HIS A 195 27.03 5.07 33.99
N GLU A 196 25.98 5.47 33.25
CA GLU A 196 24.66 5.77 33.83
C GLU A 196 24.10 4.61 34.65
N ARG A 197 24.29 3.38 34.15
CA ARG A 197 23.87 2.18 34.87
C ARG A 197 24.62 2.06 36.20
N ALA A 198 25.94 2.21 36.21
CA ALA A 198 26.74 2.13 37.43
C ALA A 198 26.36 3.21 38.44
N GLU A 199 26.12 4.45 37.97
CA GLU A 199 25.67 5.54 38.83
C GLU A 199 24.30 5.25 39.46
N ARG A 200 23.32 4.76 38.68
CA ARG A 200 21.99 4.42 39.19
C ARG A 200 22.03 3.25 40.17
N GLU A 201 22.86 2.24 39.90
CA GLU A 201 23.06 1.13 40.83
C GLU A 201 23.66 1.63 42.16
N ALA A 202 24.64 2.54 42.12
CA ALA A 202 25.22 3.14 43.32
C ALA A 202 24.20 4.00 44.09
N LEU A 203 23.39 4.82 43.40
CA LEU A 203 22.34 5.62 44.03
C LEU A 203 21.26 4.76 44.69
N GLU A 204 20.84 3.67 44.06
CA GLU A 204 19.86 2.76 44.65
C GLU A 204 20.44 2.03 45.88
N GLN A 205 21.72 1.64 45.85
CA GLN A 205 22.40 1.07 47.02
C GLN A 205 22.41 2.05 48.20
N GLN A 206 22.79 3.31 47.95
CA GLN A 206 22.77 4.36 48.98
C GLN A 206 21.35 4.61 49.50
N ARG A 207 20.35 4.65 48.62
CA ARG A 207 18.94 4.79 48.99
C ARG A 207 18.50 3.65 49.91
N LEU A 208 18.83 2.41 49.57
CA LEU A 208 18.50 1.24 50.39
C LEU A 208 19.20 1.28 51.75
N GLU A 209 20.46 1.72 51.80
CA GLU A 209 21.19 1.87 53.06
C GLU A 209 20.57 2.95 53.95
N LEU A 210 20.28 4.14 53.41
CA LEU A 210 19.60 5.21 54.13
C LEU A 210 18.19 4.79 54.57
N GLN A 211 17.47 4.02 53.75
CA GLN A 211 16.17 3.48 54.12
C GLN A 211 16.26 2.51 55.30
N LYS A 212 17.29 1.65 55.35
CA LYS A 212 17.56 0.78 56.50
C LYS A 212 17.90 1.58 57.75
N GLN A 213 18.71 2.63 57.63
CA GLN A 213 19.04 3.50 58.76
C GLN A 213 17.80 4.24 59.29
N LYS A 214 16.96 4.75 58.38
CA LYS A 214 15.70 5.41 58.72
C LYS A 214 14.74 4.48 59.45
N THR A 215 14.55 3.24 58.98
CA THR A 215 13.67 2.27 59.65
C THR A 215 14.23 1.89 61.02
N LYS A 216 15.55 1.68 61.14
CA LYS A 216 16.23 1.45 62.42
C LYS A 216 15.95 2.59 63.41
N LEU A 217 16.26 3.84 63.05
CA LEU A 217 16.01 5.00 63.92
C LEU A 217 14.53 5.20 64.24
N THR A 218 13.62 4.89 63.30
CA THR A 218 12.17 4.97 63.55
C THR A 218 11.73 3.95 64.58
N THR A 219 12.24 2.71 64.53
CA THR A 219 11.94 1.68 65.53
C THR A 219 12.57 2.00 66.89
N GLU A 220 13.79 2.52 66.93
CA GLU A 220 14.43 2.98 68.17
C GLU A 220 13.67 4.14 68.82
N ASN A 221 13.22 5.12 68.03
CA ASN A 221 12.39 6.22 68.54
C ASN A 221 11.02 5.74 69.02
N LYS A 222 10.38 4.77 68.33
CA LYS A 222 9.12 4.16 68.80
C LYS A 222 9.32 3.47 70.16
N LYS A 223 10.37 2.64 70.29
CA LYS A 223 10.72 1.98 71.56
C LYS A 223 10.96 3.00 72.68
N ARG A 224 11.76 4.04 72.45
CA ARG A 224 12.00 5.10 73.45
C ARG A 224 10.72 5.84 73.84
N ARG A 225 9.79 6.07 72.90
CA ARG A 225 8.48 6.66 73.20
C ARG A 225 7.62 5.74 74.04
N GLU A 226 7.59 4.45 73.73
CA GLU A 226 6.90 3.42 74.52
C GLU A 226 7.50 3.31 75.94
N ASP A 227 8.83 3.34 76.06
CA ASP A 227 9.54 3.33 77.34
C ASP A 227 9.22 4.57 78.18
N LEU A 228 9.20 5.77 77.58
CA LEU A 228 8.79 7.01 78.26
C LEU A 228 7.33 6.95 78.71
N ALA A 229 6.42 6.47 77.86
CA ALA A 229 5.01 6.28 78.22
C ALA A 229 4.83 5.28 79.38
N ASN A 230 5.66 4.23 79.42
CA ASN A 230 5.67 3.28 80.55
C ASN A 230 6.19 3.95 81.84
N LEU A 231 7.26 4.75 81.78
CA LEU A 231 7.74 5.52 82.92
C LEU A 231 6.68 6.50 83.44
N ASP A 232 5.99 7.22 82.55
CA ASP A 232 4.89 8.11 82.91
C ASP A 232 3.80 7.36 83.68
N GLN A 233 3.38 6.18 83.20
CA GLN A 233 2.43 5.32 83.92
C GLN A 233 2.93 4.85 85.29
N HIS A 234 4.24 4.58 85.43
CA HIS A 234 4.83 4.22 86.73
C HIS A 234 4.87 5.40 87.70
N LEU A 235 5.13 6.61 87.20
CA LEU A 235 5.10 7.83 88.00
C LEU A 235 3.69 8.17 88.47
N GLU A 236 2.68 8.06 87.59
CA GLU A 236 1.28 8.20 87.98
C GLU A 236 0.92 7.24 89.13
N LYS A 237 1.28 5.95 88.99
CA LYS A 237 1.07 4.96 90.07
C LYS A 237 1.82 5.29 91.35
N PHE A 238 3.04 5.82 91.27
CA PHE A 238 3.82 6.23 92.45
C PHE A 238 3.20 7.45 93.12
N ILE A 239 2.77 8.45 92.34
CA ILE A 239 2.05 9.62 92.83
C ILE A 239 0.77 9.15 93.53
N ASP A 240 -0.05 8.30 92.90
CA ASP A 240 -1.27 7.77 93.52
C ASP A 240 -0.99 6.99 94.81
N ALA A 241 0.03 6.14 94.83
CA ALA A 241 0.44 5.41 96.04
C ALA A 241 0.94 6.33 97.15
N SER A 242 1.70 7.38 96.78
CA SER A 242 2.20 8.38 97.72
C SER A 242 1.08 9.28 98.24
N LEU A 243 0.15 9.71 97.39
CA LEU A 243 -1.05 10.45 97.76
C LEU A 243 -1.93 9.60 98.67
N SER A 244 -2.14 8.33 98.36
CA SER A 244 -2.86 7.38 99.20
C SER A 244 -2.17 7.16 100.56
N SER A 245 -0.84 7.11 100.60
CA SER A 245 -0.06 7.00 101.84
C SER A 245 -0.04 8.29 102.66
N PHE A 246 0.06 9.46 102.02
CA PHE A 246 -0.09 10.76 102.68
C PHE A 246 -1.50 10.95 103.19
N GLN A 247 -2.51 10.51 102.45
CA GLN A 247 -3.90 10.54 102.86
C GLN A 247 -4.10 9.59 104.05
N SER A 248 -3.52 8.39 104.07
CA SER A 248 -3.59 7.49 105.23
C SER A 248 -2.86 8.05 106.46
N ILE A 249 -1.72 8.74 106.31
CA ILE A 249 -1.00 9.40 107.42
C ILE A 249 -1.73 10.66 107.90
N PHE A 250 -2.28 11.48 107.00
CA PHE A 250 -3.04 12.68 107.34
C PHE A 250 -4.38 12.33 108.00
N PHE A 251 -5.07 11.28 107.55
CA PHE A 251 -6.26 10.75 108.22
C PHE A 251 -5.92 9.99 109.51
N SER A 252 -4.75 9.34 109.62
CA SER A 252 -4.28 8.68 110.85
C SER A 252 -3.82 9.65 111.94
N GLN A 253 -3.23 10.80 111.60
CA GLN A 253 -2.93 11.87 112.57
C GLN A 253 -4.11 12.82 112.81
N GLY A 254 -5.10 12.85 111.90
CA GLY A 254 -6.37 13.58 112.07
C GLY A 254 -7.45 12.83 112.86
N SER A 255 -7.29 11.52 113.13
CA SER A 255 -8.26 10.72 113.89
C SER A 255 -7.94 10.67 115.40
N GLY A 256 -7.64 11.85 115.95
CA GLY A 256 -7.34 11.99 117.37
C GLY A 256 -7.27 13.45 117.77
N TYR A 257 -8.36 14.22 117.65
CA TYR A 257 -8.78 15.29 118.58
C TYR A 257 -10.13 15.92 118.14
N LEU A 258 -11.09 15.92 119.08
CA LEU A 258 -12.35 16.73 119.21
C LEU A 258 -13.56 16.29 118.34
N PHE A 259 -14.69 15.78 118.87
CA PHE A 259 -15.59 16.17 119.98
C PHE A 259 -16.32 17.51 119.75
N GLY A 260 -17.66 17.48 119.69
CA GLY A 260 -18.54 18.59 120.13
C GLY A 260 -19.55 19.18 119.12
N ASP A 261 -20.83 18.90 119.38
CA ASP A 261 -22.02 19.79 119.30
C ASP A 261 -22.45 20.46 117.98
N LYS A 262 -23.43 19.84 117.28
CA LYS A 262 -24.86 20.25 117.18
C LYS A 262 -25.59 19.53 116.05
#